data_AF-A0A2V8GQ46-F1
#
_entry.id   AF-A0A2V8GQ46-F1
#
_cell.length_a   1.000
_cell.length_b   1.000
_cell.length_c   1.000
_cell.angle_alpha   90.00
_cell.angle_beta   90.00
_cell.angle_gamma   90.00
#
_symmetry.space_group_name_H-M   'P 1'
#
loop_
_entity.id
_entity.type
_entity.pdbx_description
1 polymer ?
#
loop_
_entity_poly.entity_id
_entity_poly.type
_entity_poly.pdbx_seq_one_letter_code
_entity_poly.pdbx_strand_id
1 'polypeptide(L)'
;MHANYVGLEKIVPLNSPAQGDQEVDMKRWFTAAVLAAIIAALSPSVFAQWPLHPQGVPKGPDGKPNLNGPAPRTADGKPDLSGVYIRYDPAESDGPPAGRSPLVKGGNAGAGFKDGLPFKPWAAELQKKRAASLGLNDPDGLCLPQGALQYHIDPQPIKIIQAPKQIIYISESNYGLRTFYMDGRSLPPMGSVTPAWHGYSVARWDGDTLVVESNNFHGVDPNNVAPQTLTELAYGWLDHRGSPYTEAMKLTER
;
A
#
# COMPACT_ATOMS: atom_id res chain seq x y z
N MET A 1 90.39 48.89 14.49
CA MET A 1 90.82 47.99 15.58
C MET A 1 90.10 46.66 15.40
N HIS A 2 90.88 45.58 15.41
CA HIS A 2 90.54 44.16 15.61
C HIS A 2 89.80 43.36 14.52
N ALA A 3 90.51 42.30 14.13
CA ALA A 3 90.22 41.26 13.15
C ALA A 3 89.40 40.10 13.75
N ASN A 4 88.77 39.26 12.91
CA ASN A 4 89.24 37.87 12.66
C ASN A 4 88.24 37.01 11.83
N TYR A 5 88.82 35.91 11.36
CA TYR A 5 88.50 35.01 10.25
C TYR A 5 87.29 34.06 10.37
N VAL A 6 86.70 33.77 9.19
CA VAL A 6 86.30 32.47 8.56
C VAL A 6 85.60 31.36 9.39
N GLY A 7 84.47 30.88 8.88
CA GLY A 7 83.88 29.57 9.18
C GLY A 7 82.87 29.12 8.12
N LEU A 8 83.16 27.98 7.48
CA LEU A 8 82.51 27.37 6.31
C LEU A 8 81.10 26.77 6.54
N GLU A 9 80.41 26.60 5.41
CA GLU A 9 79.15 25.89 5.15
C GLU A 9 78.90 24.62 5.98
N LYS A 10 77.63 24.43 6.36
CA LYS A 10 76.92 23.18 6.09
C LYS A 10 75.49 23.47 5.63
N ILE A 11 75.28 23.32 4.33
CA ILE A 11 73.98 23.01 3.74
C ILE A 11 73.64 21.57 4.17
N VAL A 12 72.50 21.38 4.83
CA VAL A 12 71.82 20.08 4.92
C VAL A 12 70.38 20.32 4.50
N PRO A 13 69.91 19.78 3.35
CA PRO A 13 68.49 19.78 3.03
C PRO A 13 67.83 18.53 3.64
N LEU A 14 66.53 18.63 3.92
CA LEU A 14 65.48 17.60 3.81
C LEU A 14 64.47 17.71 4.96
N ASN A 15 63.43 18.51 4.74
CA ASN A 15 62.12 18.23 5.33
C ASN A 15 61.60 16.92 4.71
N SER A 16 61.88 15.79 5.34
CA SER A 16 61.08 14.58 5.14
C SER A 16 59.86 14.68 6.06
N PRO A 17 58.62 14.55 5.55
CA PRO A 17 57.44 14.54 6.40
C PRO A 17 57.53 13.39 7.41
N ALA A 18 57.12 13.66 8.66
CA ALA A 18 57.17 12.68 9.74
C ALA A 18 56.34 11.43 9.37
N GLN A 19 56.89 10.26 9.65
CA GLN A 19 56.33 8.95 9.28
C GLN A 19 54.87 8.74 9.74
N GLY A 20 54.45 9.41 10.81
CA GLY A 20 53.07 9.38 11.32
C GLY A 20 52.05 10.15 10.47
N ASP A 21 52.45 11.25 9.82
CA ASP A 21 51.55 12.03 8.95
C ASP A 21 51.23 11.26 7.66
N GLN A 22 52.21 10.54 7.13
CA GLN A 22 52.05 9.66 5.97
C GLN A 22 51.12 8.47 6.26
N GLU A 23 51.17 7.91 7.48
CA GLU A 23 50.32 6.79 7.87
C GLU A 23 48.85 7.19 8.05
N VAL A 24 48.59 8.37 8.63
CA VAL A 24 47.23 8.91 8.81
C VAL A 24 46.61 9.27 7.46
N ASP A 25 47.38 9.85 6.54
CA ASP A 25 46.91 10.17 5.21
C ASP A 25 46.60 8.88 4.41
N MET A 26 47.52 7.91 4.42
CA MET A 26 47.34 6.61 3.76
C MET A 26 46.10 5.84 4.24
N LYS A 27 45.79 5.87 5.55
CA LYS A 27 44.56 5.25 6.09
C LYS A 27 43.28 5.97 5.61
N ARG A 28 43.31 7.29 5.46
CA ARG A 28 42.16 8.07 4.93
C ARG A 28 41.91 7.75 3.47
N TRP A 29 42.96 7.71 2.65
CA TRP A 29 42.86 7.34 1.24
C TRP A 29 42.40 5.90 1.05
N PHE A 30 42.90 4.96 1.86
CA PHE A 30 42.45 3.58 1.82
C PHE A 30 40.97 3.44 2.20
N THR A 31 40.52 4.14 3.25
CA THR A 31 39.11 4.13 3.68
C THR A 31 38.20 4.75 2.60
N ALA A 32 38.61 5.86 1.99
CA ALA A 32 37.88 6.49 0.90
C ALA A 32 37.79 5.58 -0.33
N ALA A 33 38.88 4.89 -0.69
CA ALA A 33 38.91 3.95 -1.80
C ALA A 33 37.99 2.75 -1.56
N VAL A 34 37.97 2.21 -0.34
CA VAL A 34 37.08 1.10 0.04
C VAL A 34 35.61 1.55 -0.01
N LEU A 35 35.27 2.73 0.51
CA LEU A 35 33.90 3.26 0.43
C LEU A 35 33.47 3.50 -1.03
N ALA A 36 34.34 4.06 -1.86
CA ALA A 36 34.05 4.24 -3.28
C ALA A 36 33.85 2.90 -4.00
N ALA A 37 34.65 1.88 -3.69
CA ALA A 37 34.49 0.54 -4.24
C ALA A 37 33.18 -0.13 -3.80
N ILE A 38 32.77 0.03 -2.53
CA ILE A 38 31.47 -0.48 -2.03
C ILE A 38 30.31 0.23 -2.73
N ILE A 39 30.35 1.56 -2.88
CA ILE A 39 29.32 2.33 -3.58
C ILE A 39 29.24 1.89 -5.05
N ALA A 40 30.37 1.75 -5.74
CA ALA A 40 30.42 1.28 -7.11
C ALA A 40 29.91 -0.16 -7.25
N ALA A 41 30.21 -1.05 -6.30
CA ALA A 41 29.75 -2.44 -6.30
C ALA A 41 28.24 -2.58 -6.00
N LEU A 42 27.65 -1.66 -5.24
CA LEU A 42 26.21 -1.63 -4.94
C LEU A 42 25.38 -0.86 -5.99
N SER A 43 26.03 -0.07 -6.85
CA SER A 43 25.40 0.73 -7.92
C SER A 43 24.63 -0.06 -9.01
N PRO A 44 24.99 -1.31 -9.38
CA PRO A 44 24.23 -2.08 -10.38
C PRO A 44 22.79 -2.41 -9.94
N SER A 45 22.47 -2.29 -8.65
CA SER A 45 21.13 -2.55 -8.11
C SER A 45 20.04 -1.63 -8.68
N VAL A 46 20.41 -0.49 -9.29
CA VAL A 46 19.46 0.44 -9.91
C VAL A 46 18.90 -0.11 -11.24
N PHE A 47 19.63 -1.01 -11.91
CA PHE A 47 19.18 -1.63 -13.17
C PHE A 47 18.32 -2.90 -12.99
N ALA A 48 17.99 -3.26 -11.74
CA ALA A 48 17.15 -4.42 -11.42
C ALA A 48 15.68 -4.07 -11.16
N GLN A 49 15.26 -2.83 -11.41
CA GLN A 49 13.85 -2.46 -11.32
C GLN A 49 13.09 -3.07 -12.50
N TRP A 50 11.99 -3.76 -12.21
CA TRP A 50 11.11 -4.30 -13.25
C TRP A 50 10.72 -3.18 -14.23
N PRO A 51 10.83 -3.40 -15.56
CA PRO A 51 10.44 -2.40 -16.52
C PRO A 51 8.94 -2.10 -16.36
N LEU A 52 8.61 -0.82 -16.15
CA LEU A 52 7.21 -0.37 -16.17
C LEU A 52 6.72 -0.39 -17.62
N HIS A 53 5.68 -1.17 -17.90
CA HIS A 53 5.03 -1.25 -19.20
C HIS A 53 3.61 -0.65 -19.13
N PRO A 54 3.47 0.69 -19.05
CA PRO A 54 2.16 1.34 -19.02
C PRO A 54 1.44 1.12 -20.36
N GLN A 55 0.35 0.34 -20.33
CA GLN A 55 -0.53 0.10 -21.47
C GLN A 55 -1.62 1.18 -21.50
N GLY A 56 -1.91 1.77 -22.67
CA GLY A 56 -3.08 2.64 -22.86
C GLY A 56 -3.07 4.00 -22.13
N VAL A 57 -1.96 4.39 -21.48
CA VAL A 57 -1.86 5.70 -20.80
C VAL A 57 -1.79 6.83 -21.84
N PRO A 58 -2.75 7.76 -21.87
CA PRO A 58 -2.69 8.92 -22.75
C PRO A 58 -1.41 9.72 -22.48
N LYS A 59 -0.66 10.08 -23.53
CA LYS A 59 0.57 10.86 -23.42
C LYS A 59 0.37 12.27 -23.95
N GLY A 60 1.05 13.23 -23.32
CA GLY A 60 1.16 14.59 -23.82
C GLY A 60 2.17 14.72 -24.97
N PRO A 61 2.30 15.92 -25.57
CA PRO A 61 3.31 16.22 -26.59
C PRO A 61 4.76 16.00 -26.13
N ASP A 62 5.00 16.03 -24.81
CA ASP A 62 6.29 15.78 -24.16
C ASP A 62 6.57 14.29 -23.90
N GLY A 63 5.65 13.40 -24.31
CA GLY A 63 5.76 11.95 -24.12
C GLY A 63 5.44 11.48 -22.69
N LYS A 64 5.10 12.39 -21.76
CA LYS A 64 4.73 12.05 -20.38
C LYS A 64 3.25 11.71 -20.26
N PRO A 65 2.81 10.97 -19.22
CA PRO A 65 1.40 10.74 -18.94
C PRO A 65 0.60 12.04 -18.86
N ASN A 66 -0.48 12.13 -19.63
CA ASN A 66 -1.44 13.22 -19.55
C ASN A 66 -2.51 12.87 -18.50
N LEU A 67 -2.33 13.38 -17.28
CA LEU A 67 -3.26 13.15 -16.17
C LEU A 67 -4.63 13.82 -16.36
N ASN A 68 -4.76 14.73 -17.33
CA ASN A 68 -6.02 15.38 -17.70
C ASN A 68 -6.66 14.75 -18.96
N GLY A 69 -6.09 13.66 -19.47
CA GLY A 69 -6.64 12.93 -20.61
C GLY A 69 -7.94 12.19 -20.24
N PRO A 70 -8.77 11.83 -21.22
CA PRO A 70 -9.91 10.98 -20.97
C PRO A 70 -9.46 9.61 -20.44
N ALA A 71 -10.26 9.00 -19.56
CA ALA A 71 -10.02 7.64 -19.11
C ALA A 71 -10.00 6.67 -20.30
N PRO A 72 -9.08 5.69 -20.34
CA PRO A 72 -9.11 4.62 -21.32
C PRO A 72 -10.46 3.91 -21.34
N ARG A 73 -10.90 3.47 -22.51
CA ARG A 73 -12.19 2.80 -22.72
C ARG A 73 -11.97 1.44 -23.35
N THR A 74 -12.78 0.45 -22.98
CA THR A 74 -12.79 -0.85 -23.67
C THR A 74 -13.55 -0.75 -24.99
N ALA A 75 -13.55 -1.84 -25.78
CA ALA A 75 -14.23 -1.91 -27.07
C ALA A 75 -15.74 -1.66 -26.99
N ASP A 76 -16.36 -1.87 -25.82
CA ASP A 76 -17.79 -1.59 -25.57
C ASP A 76 -18.07 -0.15 -25.10
N GLY A 77 -17.05 0.70 -25.05
CA GLY A 77 -17.14 2.10 -24.64
C GLY A 77 -17.16 2.35 -23.13
N LYS A 78 -17.12 1.31 -22.30
CA LYS A 78 -17.02 1.46 -20.83
C LYS A 78 -15.60 1.83 -20.39
N PRO A 79 -15.43 2.53 -19.25
CA PRO A 79 -14.11 2.73 -18.67
C PRO A 79 -13.36 1.41 -18.54
N ASP A 80 -12.09 1.42 -18.95
CA ASP A 80 -11.19 0.29 -18.74
C ASP A 80 -10.49 0.45 -17.39
N LEU A 81 -10.87 -0.41 -16.45
CA LEU A 81 -10.30 -0.46 -15.11
C LEU A 81 -9.13 -1.45 -15.04
N SER A 82 -8.69 -2.04 -16.15
CA SER A 82 -7.58 -3.00 -16.15
C SER A 82 -6.27 -2.30 -15.81
N GLY A 83 -5.57 -2.80 -14.79
CA GLY A 83 -4.32 -2.19 -14.37
C GLY A 83 -3.81 -2.70 -13.04
N VAL A 84 -2.66 -2.17 -12.65
CA VAL A 84 -2.12 -2.29 -11.30
C VAL A 84 -2.22 -0.91 -10.66
N TYR A 85 -2.89 -0.85 -9.51
CA TYR A 85 -3.14 0.38 -8.78
C TYR A 85 -2.43 0.30 -7.43
N ILE A 86 -1.87 1.41 -7.01
CA ILE A 86 -1.37 1.59 -5.65
C ILE A 86 -2.19 2.71 -5.05
N ARG A 87 -2.54 2.54 -3.78
CA ARG A 87 -3.26 3.54 -3.01
C ARG A 87 -2.44 4.84 -2.96
N TYR A 88 -3.05 5.94 -3.37
CA TYR A 88 -2.50 7.27 -3.24
C TYR A 88 -3.35 8.07 -2.26
N ASP A 89 -2.76 8.43 -1.12
CA ASP A 89 -3.42 9.19 -0.06
C ASP A 89 -2.91 10.64 -0.05
N PRO A 90 -3.45 11.53 -0.90
CA PRO A 90 -3.05 12.93 -0.86
C PRO A 90 -3.45 13.59 0.47
N ALA A 91 -2.73 14.67 0.79
CA ALA A 91 -3.20 15.59 1.81
C ALA A 91 -4.53 16.21 1.36
N GLU A 92 -5.51 16.24 2.26
CA GLU A 92 -6.81 16.90 2.03
C GLU A 92 -6.90 18.05 3.06
N SER A 93 -6.07 19.07 2.88
CA SER A 93 -5.92 20.19 3.83
C SER A 93 -7.23 20.92 4.08
N ASP A 94 -8.05 21.03 3.04
CA ASP A 94 -9.32 21.75 3.05
C ASP A 94 -10.53 20.80 3.23
N GLY A 95 -10.27 19.55 3.62
CA GLY A 95 -11.26 18.48 3.69
C GLY A 95 -11.56 17.83 2.34
N PRO A 96 -12.50 16.87 2.29
CA PRO A 96 -12.89 16.24 1.03
C PRO A 96 -13.57 17.27 0.10
N PRO A 97 -13.37 17.15 -1.23
CA PRO A 97 -14.17 17.85 -2.23
C PRO A 97 -15.68 17.69 -1.98
N ALA A 98 -16.44 18.73 -2.32
CA ALA A 98 -17.91 18.72 -2.16
C ALA A 98 -18.54 17.51 -2.86
N GLY A 99 -19.37 16.75 -2.12
CA GLY A 99 -20.03 15.55 -2.62
C GLY A 99 -19.19 14.26 -2.57
N ARG A 100 -17.94 14.32 -2.08
CA ARG A 100 -17.11 13.14 -1.85
C ARG A 100 -16.99 12.85 -0.35
N SER A 101 -17.05 11.59 0.04
CA SER A 101 -16.72 11.18 1.42
C SER A 101 -15.24 11.44 1.72
N PRO A 102 -14.85 11.74 2.98
CA PRO A 102 -13.44 11.82 3.37
C PRO A 102 -12.65 10.58 2.92
N LEU A 103 -11.37 10.77 2.55
CA LEU A 103 -10.50 9.61 2.35
C LEU A 103 -10.37 8.86 3.68
N VAL A 104 -10.48 7.53 3.63
CA VAL A 104 -10.05 6.69 4.76
C VAL A 104 -8.55 6.94 4.96
N LYS A 105 -8.05 7.06 6.19
CA LYS A 105 -6.62 7.32 6.44
C LYS A 105 -6.11 6.43 7.57
N GLY A 106 -4.85 6.01 7.47
CA GLY A 106 -4.17 5.22 8.51
C GLY A 106 -4.87 3.90 8.84
N GLY A 107 -5.48 3.25 7.84
CA GLY A 107 -6.20 1.99 8.03
C GLY A 107 -7.44 2.10 8.94
N ASN A 108 -8.04 3.29 9.07
CA ASN A 108 -9.17 3.57 9.96
C ASN A 108 -10.38 4.05 9.17
N ALA A 109 -11.37 3.17 8.96
CA ALA A 109 -12.60 3.52 8.23
C ALA A 109 -13.40 4.63 8.94
N GLY A 110 -13.19 4.82 10.25
CA GLY A 110 -13.80 5.88 11.05
C GLY A 110 -13.13 7.26 10.94
N ALA A 111 -11.96 7.39 10.30
CA ALA A 111 -11.15 8.63 10.34
C ALA A 111 -11.85 9.88 9.79
N GLY A 112 -12.86 9.72 8.93
CA GLY A 112 -13.65 10.80 8.36
C GLY A 112 -14.94 11.15 9.12
N PHE A 113 -15.27 10.41 10.18
CA PHE A 113 -16.52 10.57 10.91
C PHE A 113 -16.25 11.34 12.21
N LYS A 114 -16.98 12.44 12.42
CA LYS A 114 -16.84 13.31 13.61
C LYS A 114 -16.88 12.52 14.92
N ASP A 115 -17.82 11.57 15.01
CA ASP A 115 -18.05 10.74 16.20
C ASP A 115 -17.53 9.31 16.03
N GLY A 116 -16.74 9.05 14.98
CA GLY A 116 -16.32 7.69 14.60
C GLY A 116 -17.45 6.86 13.97
N LEU A 117 -17.23 5.54 13.87
CA LEU A 117 -18.23 4.62 13.34
C LEU A 117 -19.35 4.36 14.37
N PRO A 118 -20.62 4.28 13.92
CA PRO A 118 -21.78 4.13 14.81
C PRO A 118 -21.95 2.69 15.31
N PHE A 119 -21.06 2.26 16.22
CA PHE A 119 -21.08 0.89 16.74
C PHE A 119 -22.24 0.60 17.70
N LYS A 120 -22.73 -0.64 17.67
CA LYS A 120 -23.45 -1.22 18.82
C LYS A 120 -22.49 -1.41 20.01
N PRO A 121 -22.97 -1.48 21.26
CA PRO A 121 -22.08 -1.62 22.43
C PRO A 121 -21.09 -2.79 22.34
N TRP A 122 -21.54 -3.99 21.93
CA TRP A 122 -20.66 -5.14 21.77
C TRP A 122 -19.56 -4.91 20.71
N ALA A 123 -19.87 -4.17 19.65
CA ALA A 123 -18.96 -3.91 18.54
C ALA A 123 -17.91 -2.87 18.94
N ALA A 124 -18.31 -1.86 19.73
CA ALA A 124 -17.39 -0.89 20.31
C ALA A 124 -16.38 -1.57 21.26
N GLU A 125 -16.85 -2.47 22.13
CA GLU A 125 -15.97 -3.23 23.03
C GLU A 125 -15.02 -4.17 22.27
N LEU A 126 -15.51 -4.85 21.22
CA LEU A 126 -14.67 -5.69 20.38
C LEU A 126 -13.61 -4.88 19.62
N GLN A 127 -13.99 -3.74 19.04
CA GLN A 127 -13.06 -2.82 18.36
C GLN A 127 -11.98 -2.34 19.33
N LYS A 128 -12.36 -1.92 20.54
CA LYS A 128 -11.43 -1.49 21.57
C LYS A 128 -10.44 -2.60 21.95
N LYS A 129 -10.93 -3.84 22.13
CA LYS A 129 -10.10 -5.01 22.42
C LYS A 129 -9.12 -5.30 21.28
N ARG A 130 -9.58 -5.29 20.03
CA ARG A 130 -8.72 -5.51 18.84
C ARG A 130 -7.67 -4.40 18.71
N ALA A 131 -8.06 -3.14 18.89
CA ALA A 131 -7.15 -1.99 18.84
C ALA A 131 -6.07 -2.06 19.94
N ALA A 132 -6.43 -2.50 21.15
CA ALA A 132 -5.50 -2.69 22.26
C ALA A 132 -4.46 -3.79 22.00
N SER A 133 -4.72 -4.71 21.07
CA SER A 133 -3.76 -5.75 20.66
C SER A 133 -2.67 -5.27 19.70
N LEU A 134 -2.69 -3.98 19.33
CA LEU A 134 -1.68 -3.34 18.47
C LEU A 134 -1.42 -4.09 17.15
N GLY A 135 -2.49 -4.61 16.53
CA GLY A 135 -2.41 -5.32 15.26
C GLY A 135 -2.00 -6.80 15.37
N LEU A 136 -1.76 -7.33 16.58
CA LEU A 136 -1.40 -8.74 16.78
C LEU A 136 -2.39 -9.73 16.14
N ASN A 137 -3.67 -9.38 16.16
CA ASN A 137 -4.75 -10.20 15.60
C ASN A 137 -5.31 -9.65 14.27
N ASP A 138 -4.66 -8.66 13.67
CA ASP A 138 -5.05 -8.20 12.34
C ASP A 138 -4.86 -9.36 11.34
N PRO A 139 -5.85 -9.66 10.48
CA PRO A 139 -5.73 -10.69 9.45
C PRO A 139 -4.42 -10.61 8.65
N ASP A 140 -3.94 -9.41 8.38
CA ASP A 140 -2.73 -9.18 7.59
C ASP A 140 -1.49 -9.79 8.24
N GLY A 141 -1.28 -9.52 9.54
CA GLY A 141 -0.16 -10.08 10.30
C GLY A 141 -0.24 -11.59 10.53
N LEU A 142 -1.42 -12.19 10.32
CA LEU A 142 -1.67 -13.62 10.47
C LEU A 142 -1.58 -14.39 9.15
N CYS A 143 -1.25 -13.73 8.04
CA CYS A 143 -1.30 -14.29 6.69
C CYS A 143 -2.70 -14.84 6.33
N LEU A 144 -3.76 -14.23 6.87
CA LEU A 144 -5.15 -14.61 6.62
C LEU A 144 -5.81 -13.62 5.65
N PRO A 145 -6.90 -14.02 4.97
CA PRO A 145 -7.63 -13.10 4.10
C PRO A 145 -8.14 -11.89 4.88
N GLN A 146 -7.87 -10.69 4.37
CA GLN A 146 -8.36 -9.44 4.95
C GLN A 146 -9.80 -9.15 4.49
N GLY A 147 -10.48 -8.26 5.20
CA GLY A 147 -11.80 -7.79 4.78
C GLY A 147 -11.77 -7.00 3.47
N ALA A 148 -12.91 -6.96 2.77
CA ALA A 148 -13.02 -6.27 1.49
C ALA A 148 -12.61 -4.78 1.56
N LEU A 149 -13.00 -4.06 2.61
CA LEU A 149 -12.57 -2.67 2.80
C LEU A 149 -11.12 -2.56 3.28
N GLN A 150 -10.61 -3.51 4.08
CA GLN A 150 -9.19 -3.55 4.43
C GLN A 150 -8.32 -3.58 3.18
N TYR A 151 -8.65 -4.41 2.19
CA TYR A 151 -7.91 -4.44 0.92
C TYR A 151 -7.94 -3.13 0.12
N HIS A 152 -8.96 -2.29 0.29
CA HIS A 152 -9.03 -0.97 -0.37
C HIS A 152 -8.22 0.10 0.34
N ILE A 153 -7.88 -0.11 1.62
CA ILE A 153 -7.16 0.86 2.45
C ILE A 153 -5.72 0.43 2.75
N ASP A 154 -5.38 -0.80 2.37
CA ASP A 154 -4.04 -1.37 2.36
C ASP A 154 -3.12 -0.60 1.38
N PRO A 155 -1.86 -0.28 1.77
CA PRO A 155 -0.91 0.33 0.85
C PRO A 155 -0.42 -0.60 -0.26
N GLN A 156 -0.65 -1.91 -0.15
CA GLN A 156 -0.22 -2.89 -1.14
C GLN A 156 -0.93 -2.70 -2.49
N PRO A 157 -0.24 -2.96 -3.61
CA PRO A 157 -0.84 -2.90 -4.93
C PRO A 157 -2.06 -3.81 -5.09
N ILE A 158 -3.00 -3.38 -5.92
CA ILE A 158 -4.13 -4.17 -6.40
C ILE A 158 -4.03 -4.30 -7.91
N LYS A 159 -4.40 -5.47 -8.44
CA LYS A 159 -4.53 -5.71 -9.88
C LYS A 159 -5.99 -5.93 -10.22
N ILE A 160 -6.48 -5.18 -11.19
CA ILE A 160 -7.80 -5.37 -11.77
C ILE A 160 -7.64 -5.96 -13.17
N ILE A 161 -8.41 -7.00 -13.45
CA ILE A 161 -8.54 -7.61 -14.77
C ILE A 161 -10.00 -7.51 -15.19
N GLN A 162 -10.28 -6.69 -16.20
CA GLN A 162 -11.63 -6.52 -16.71
C GLN A 162 -11.86 -7.42 -17.92
N ALA A 163 -12.82 -8.34 -17.80
CA ALA A 163 -13.33 -9.14 -18.91
C ALA A 163 -14.84 -8.88 -19.09
N PRO A 164 -15.42 -9.18 -20.28
CA PRO A 164 -16.81 -8.82 -20.56
C PRO A 164 -17.86 -9.38 -19.59
N LYS A 165 -17.61 -10.56 -18.99
CA LYS A 165 -18.55 -11.24 -18.09
C LYS A 165 -18.08 -11.30 -16.62
N GLN A 166 -16.87 -10.84 -16.34
CA GLN A 166 -16.31 -10.86 -15.00
C GLN A 166 -15.18 -9.84 -14.85
N ILE A 167 -15.13 -9.19 -13.70
CA ILE A 167 -13.98 -8.37 -13.30
C ILE A 167 -13.31 -9.06 -12.12
N ILE A 168 -11.99 -9.22 -12.19
CA ILE A 168 -11.20 -9.83 -11.13
C ILE A 168 -10.40 -8.75 -10.42
N TYR A 169 -10.53 -8.72 -9.10
CA TYR A 169 -9.74 -7.87 -8.21
C TYR A 169 -8.77 -8.77 -7.44
N ILE A 170 -7.49 -8.47 -7.52
CA ILE A 170 -6.41 -9.21 -6.86
C ILE A 170 -5.66 -8.22 -5.96
N SER A 171 -5.65 -8.45 -4.66
CA SER A 171 -4.75 -7.74 -3.75
C SER A 171 -3.42 -8.48 -3.67
N GLU A 172 -2.31 -7.74 -3.69
CA GLU A 172 -1.01 -8.30 -3.35
C GLU A 172 -0.94 -8.69 -1.88
N SER A 173 -1.63 -7.96 -1.01
CA SER A 173 -1.75 -8.29 0.40
C SER A 173 -2.49 -9.62 0.58
N ASN A 174 -1.83 -10.59 1.21
CA ASN A 174 -2.34 -11.94 1.46
C ASN A 174 -3.00 -12.64 0.26
N TYR A 175 -2.66 -12.24 -0.96
CA TYR A 175 -3.24 -12.73 -2.22
C TYR A 175 -4.77 -12.77 -2.25
N GLY A 176 -5.42 -11.73 -1.72
CA GLY A 176 -6.88 -11.61 -1.72
C GLY A 176 -7.47 -11.59 -3.13
N LEU A 177 -8.42 -12.49 -3.41
CA LEU A 177 -9.09 -12.60 -4.72
C LEU A 177 -10.58 -12.31 -4.60
N ARG A 178 -11.09 -11.35 -5.37
CA ARG A 178 -12.53 -11.08 -5.52
C ARG A 178 -12.93 -11.18 -6.98
N THR A 179 -14.11 -11.75 -7.21
CA THR A 179 -14.72 -11.86 -8.55
C THR A 179 -16.00 -11.07 -8.56
N PHE A 180 -16.12 -10.11 -9.48
CA PHE A 180 -17.33 -9.33 -9.70
C PHE A 180 -18.02 -9.85 -10.96
N TYR A 181 -19.16 -10.50 -10.79
CA TYR A 181 -19.89 -11.08 -11.93
C TYR A 181 -20.65 -9.99 -12.70
N MET A 182 -20.39 -9.90 -14.00
CA MET A 182 -20.95 -8.88 -14.91
C MET A 182 -22.03 -9.43 -15.85
N ASP A 183 -22.45 -10.68 -15.66
CA ASP A 183 -23.34 -11.39 -16.58
C ASP A 183 -24.84 -11.16 -16.33
N GLY A 184 -25.19 -10.15 -15.52
CA GLY A 184 -26.58 -9.78 -15.24
C GLY A 184 -27.28 -10.66 -14.20
N ARG A 185 -26.57 -11.60 -13.56
CA ARG A 185 -27.14 -12.39 -12.46
C ARG A 185 -27.53 -11.51 -11.27
N SER A 186 -28.53 -11.93 -10.53
CA SER A 186 -28.92 -11.28 -9.27
C SER A 186 -28.00 -11.70 -8.13
N LEU A 187 -27.81 -10.79 -7.17
CA LEU A 187 -27.12 -11.11 -5.92
C LEU A 187 -27.93 -12.18 -5.15
N PRO A 188 -27.31 -13.27 -4.68
CA PRO A 188 -28.01 -14.26 -3.87
C PRO A 188 -28.62 -13.61 -2.61
N PRO A 189 -29.79 -14.08 -2.14
CA PRO A 189 -30.32 -13.62 -0.86
C PRO A 189 -29.29 -13.79 0.28
N MET A 190 -29.34 -12.91 1.27
CA MET A 190 -28.45 -13.00 2.43
C MET A 190 -28.70 -14.32 3.18
N GLY A 191 -27.64 -15.06 3.49
CA GLY A 191 -27.69 -16.34 4.20
C GLY A 191 -28.16 -17.51 3.33
N SER A 192 -28.43 -17.33 2.04
CA SER A 192 -28.83 -18.44 1.17
C SER A 192 -27.66 -19.25 0.61
N VAL A 193 -26.43 -18.81 0.84
CA VAL A 193 -25.20 -19.48 0.41
C VAL A 193 -24.20 -19.49 1.57
N THR A 194 -23.28 -20.44 1.56
CA THR A 194 -22.17 -20.46 2.52
C THR A 194 -21.39 -19.14 2.43
N PRO A 195 -21.17 -18.44 3.55
CA PRO A 195 -20.38 -17.22 3.56
C PRO A 195 -18.95 -17.48 3.07
N ALA A 196 -18.36 -16.47 2.44
CA ALA A 196 -16.98 -16.49 1.99
C ALA A 196 -16.23 -15.26 2.53
N TRP A 197 -14.90 -15.32 2.60
CA TRP A 197 -14.05 -14.21 3.06
C TRP A 197 -14.36 -12.88 2.38
N HIS A 198 -14.57 -12.92 1.07
CA HIS A 198 -14.86 -11.74 0.25
C HIS A 198 -16.30 -11.69 -0.26
N GLY A 199 -17.17 -12.52 0.31
CA GLY A 199 -18.57 -12.60 -0.05
C GLY A 199 -18.85 -13.05 -1.48
N TYR A 200 -20.06 -12.78 -1.94
CA TYR A 200 -20.49 -12.93 -3.32
C TYR A 200 -20.74 -11.54 -3.90
N SER A 201 -20.18 -11.25 -5.07
CA SER A 201 -20.27 -9.92 -5.70
C SER A 201 -20.89 -9.99 -7.09
N VAL A 202 -21.91 -9.17 -7.33
CA VAL A 202 -22.43 -8.87 -8.68
C VAL A 202 -22.12 -7.44 -9.03
N ALA A 203 -21.93 -7.15 -10.31
CA ALA A 203 -21.59 -5.83 -10.75
C ALA A 203 -22.31 -5.44 -12.05
N ARG A 204 -22.52 -4.14 -12.20
CA ARG A 204 -23.18 -3.53 -13.36
C ARG A 204 -22.66 -2.13 -13.59
N TRP A 205 -22.78 -1.67 -14.83
CA TRP A 205 -22.51 -0.27 -15.16
C TRP A 205 -23.74 0.61 -14.91
N ASP A 206 -23.53 1.74 -14.27
CA ASP A 206 -24.46 2.86 -14.16
C ASP A 206 -23.82 4.08 -14.83
N GLY A 207 -24.16 4.31 -16.11
CA GLY A 207 -23.37 5.20 -16.97
C GLY A 207 -21.92 4.70 -17.10
N ASP A 208 -20.98 5.49 -16.58
CA ASP A 208 -19.53 5.22 -16.52
C ASP A 208 -19.08 4.72 -15.14
N THR A 209 -19.99 4.57 -14.17
CA THR A 209 -19.68 4.07 -12.83
C THR A 209 -19.89 2.56 -12.75
N LEU A 210 -18.87 1.83 -12.29
CA LEU A 210 -19.02 0.41 -11.97
C LEU A 210 -19.63 0.30 -10.58
N VAL A 211 -20.86 -0.21 -10.50
CA VAL A 211 -21.52 -0.49 -9.21
C VAL A 211 -21.33 -1.95 -8.88
N VAL A 212 -20.66 -2.25 -7.77
CA VAL A 212 -20.50 -3.62 -7.24
C VAL A 212 -21.34 -3.76 -5.98
N GLU A 213 -22.19 -4.77 -5.94
CA GLU A 213 -22.99 -5.12 -4.76
C GLU A 213 -22.54 -6.48 -4.25
N SER A 214 -22.24 -6.54 -2.95
CA SER A 214 -21.71 -7.74 -2.32
C SER A 214 -22.40 -8.06 -0.99
N ASN A 215 -22.53 -9.35 -0.69
CA ASN A 215 -23.06 -9.86 0.58
C ASN A 215 -22.48 -11.26 0.91
N ASN A 216 -23.05 -11.95 1.91
CA ASN A 216 -22.64 -13.31 2.30
C ASN A 216 -21.15 -13.40 2.67
N PHE A 217 -20.67 -12.42 3.43
CA PHE A 217 -19.31 -12.39 3.97
C PHE A 217 -19.21 -13.21 5.26
N HIS A 218 -18.04 -13.79 5.53
CA HIS A 218 -17.71 -14.18 6.91
C HIS A 218 -17.70 -12.94 7.80
N GLY A 219 -18.39 -12.99 8.93
CA GLY A 219 -18.49 -11.87 9.86
C GLY A 219 -18.50 -12.34 11.31
N VAL A 220 -18.43 -11.38 12.23
CA VAL A 220 -18.51 -11.68 13.66
C VAL A 220 -19.93 -12.11 14.03
N ASP A 221 -20.07 -13.20 14.76
CA ASP A 221 -21.32 -13.55 15.46
C ASP A 221 -21.45 -12.64 16.70
N PRO A 222 -22.45 -11.74 16.77
CA PRO A 222 -22.64 -10.87 17.92
C PRO A 222 -22.95 -11.64 19.22
N ASN A 223 -23.40 -12.89 19.14
CA ASN A 223 -23.68 -13.73 20.30
C ASN A 223 -22.45 -14.56 20.74
N ASN A 224 -21.44 -14.68 19.88
CA ASN A 224 -20.20 -15.41 20.16
C ASN A 224 -19.00 -14.68 19.55
N VAL A 225 -18.65 -13.55 20.15
CA VAL A 225 -17.57 -12.66 19.66
C VAL A 225 -16.16 -13.21 19.87
N ALA A 226 -16.01 -14.30 20.64
CA ALA A 226 -14.72 -14.90 20.93
C ALA A 226 -14.36 -15.91 19.83
N PRO A 227 -13.24 -15.71 19.09
CA PRO A 227 -12.83 -16.64 18.05
C PRO A 227 -12.41 -17.97 18.68
N GLN A 228 -12.88 -19.07 18.09
CA GLN A 228 -12.57 -20.44 18.51
C GLN A 228 -11.39 -21.03 17.72
N THR A 229 -11.10 -20.45 16.56
CA THR A 229 -10.05 -20.93 15.65
C THR A 229 -9.17 -19.77 15.17
N LEU A 230 -7.97 -20.09 14.66
CA LEU A 230 -7.09 -19.12 14.02
C LEU A 230 -7.78 -18.44 12.83
N THR A 231 -8.58 -19.20 12.07
CA THR A 231 -9.35 -18.70 10.94
C THR A 231 -10.41 -17.67 11.38
N GLU A 232 -11.14 -17.95 12.47
CA GLU A 232 -12.15 -17.02 12.99
C GLU A 232 -11.57 -15.70 13.50
N LEU A 233 -10.27 -15.64 13.83
CA LEU A 233 -9.62 -14.37 14.19
C LEU A 233 -9.75 -13.34 13.07
N ALA A 234 -9.73 -13.76 11.80
CA ALA A 234 -9.79 -12.83 10.67
C ALA A 234 -11.22 -12.50 10.19
N TYR A 235 -12.26 -13.05 10.81
CA TYR A 235 -13.64 -12.75 10.43
C TYR A 235 -14.08 -11.34 10.86
N GLY A 236 -14.82 -10.69 9.94
CA GLY A 236 -15.51 -9.44 10.23
C GLY A 236 -14.59 -8.28 10.57
N TRP A 237 -13.47 -8.09 9.87
CA TRP A 237 -12.62 -6.90 10.00
C TRP A 237 -12.92 -5.90 8.90
N LEU A 238 -13.47 -4.74 9.27
CA LEU A 238 -13.76 -3.67 8.33
C LEU A 238 -12.49 -2.87 7.97
N ASP A 239 -11.57 -2.72 8.92
CA ASP A 239 -10.37 -1.90 8.80
C ASP A 239 -9.23 -2.43 9.70
N HIS A 240 -8.03 -1.85 9.58
CA HIS A 240 -6.86 -2.21 10.42
C HIS A 240 -6.94 -1.69 11.86
N ARG A 241 -8.04 -1.00 12.24
CA ARG A 241 -8.32 -0.57 13.61
C ARG A 241 -9.19 -1.57 14.36
N GLY A 242 -9.58 -2.68 13.73
CA GLY A 242 -10.37 -3.72 14.36
C GLY A 242 -11.87 -3.44 14.37
N SER A 243 -12.34 -2.47 13.59
CA SER A 243 -13.76 -2.18 13.44
C SER A 243 -14.51 -3.44 12.95
N PRO A 244 -15.49 -3.98 13.70
CA PRO A 244 -16.11 -5.24 13.33
C PRO A 244 -17.31 -5.07 12.38
N TYR A 245 -17.56 -6.07 11.54
CA TYR A 245 -18.83 -6.27 10.86
C TYR A 245 -19.34 -7.71 11.06
N THR A 246 -20.66 -7.90 10.90
CA THR A 246 -21.34 -9.21 11.02
C THR A 246 -21.65 -9.78 9.64
N GLU A 247 -22.08 -11.05 9.56
CA GLU A 247 -22.52 -11.66 8.29
C GLU A 247 -23.70 -10.93 7.61
N ALA A 248 -24.43 -10.10 8.35
CA ALA A 248 -25.45 -9.21 7.80
C ALA A 248 -24.88 -8.04 6.95
N MET A 249 -23.55 -7.94 6.77
CA MET A 249 -22.92 -6.89 5.98
C MET A 249 -23.37 -6.95 4.52
N LYS A 250 -23.81 -5.79 4.01
CA LYS A 250 -23.96 -5.51 2.60
C LYS A 250 -22.96 -4.42 2.22
N LEU A 251 -22.23 -4.63 1.14
CA LEU A 251 -21.24 -3.69 0.64
C LEU A 251 -21.65 -3.23 -0.76
N THR A 252 -21.63 -1.91 -0.97
CA THR A 252 -21.79 -1.30 -2.29
C THR A 252 -20.55 -0.46 -2.58
N GLU A 253 -19.91 -0.74 -3.72
CA GLU A 253 -18.73 -0.02 -4.21
C GLU A 253 -19.12 0.72 -5.50
N ARG A 254 -18.57 1.92 -5.71
CA ARG A 254 -18.84 2.82 -6.84
C ARG A 254 -17.59 3.58 -7.24
#